data_AF-A0A8T3T9L8-F1
#
_entry.id   AF-A0A8T3T9L8-F1
#
_cell.length_a   1.000
_cell.length_b   1.000
_cell.length_c   1.000
_cell.angle_alpha   90.00
_cell.angle_beta   90.00
_cell.angle_gamma   90.00
#
_symmetry.space_group_name_H-M   'P 1'
#
loop_
_entity.id
_entity.type
_entity.pdbx_description
1 polymer ?
#
loop_
_entity_poly.entity_id
_entity_poly.type
_entity_poly.pdbx_seq_one_letter_code
_entity_poly.pdbx_strand_id
1 'polypeptide(L)'
;MYQVPTANRLLLSISTSARARLAPHFERLVLERGQVIYEPETPIAYAYFPETALISVVALTREGAEVEVSMTGREGVFGAELTLGTDSIPMRAMCQGRG
;
A
#
# COMPACT_ATOMS: atom_id res chain seq x y z
N MET A 1 13.82 12.75 -19.30
CA MET A 1 13.21 11.64 -18.53
C MET A 1 12.42 12.26 -17.40
N TYR A 2 11.08 12.29 -17.48
CA TYR A 2 10.25 12.95 -16.48
C TYR A 2 10.10 12.06 -15.25
N GLN A 3 10.54 12.53 -14.09
CA GLN A 3 10.21 11.88 -12.82
C GLN A 3 8.80 12.31 -12.41
N VAL A 4 7.97 11.36 -12.02
CA VAL A 4 6.73 11.68 -11.30
C VAL A 4 7.14 12.19 -9.91
N PRO A 5 6.81 13.43 -9.52
CA PRO A 5 7.06 13.90 -8.16
C PRO A 5 6.33 12.98 -7.18
N THR A 6 7.02 12.52 -6.14
CA THR A 6 6.42 11.67 -5.10
C THR A 6 6.89 12.08 -3.71
N ALA A 7 5.99 12.06 -2.74
CA ALA A 7 6.31 12.22 -1.33
C ALA A 7 6.68 10.91 -0.61
N ASN A 8 6.54 9.76 -1.29
CA ASN A 8 6.87 8.45 -0.72
C ASN A 8 8.39 8.26 -0.60
N ARG A 9 8.89 8.11 0.62
CA ARG A 9 10.31 8.01 0.95
C ARG A 9 10.96 6.74 0.42
N LEU A 10 10.22 5.64 0.27
CA LEU A 10 10.74 4.42 -0.35
C LEU A 10 11.00 4.62 -1.84
N LEU A 11 10.07 5.26 -2.56
CA LEU A 11 10.29 5.62 -3.97
C LEU A 11 11.40 6.66 -4.14
N LEU A 12 11.62 7.52 -3.15
CA LEU A 12 12.73 8.48 -3.14
C LEU A 12 14.08 7.82 -2.83
N SER A 13 14.11 6.68 -2.12
CA SER A 13 15.36 6.00 -1.75
C SER A 13 15.93 5.11 -2.85
N ILE A 14 15.10 4.67 -3.81
CA ILE A 14 15.56 3.93 -4.98
C ILE A 14 16.21 4.83 -6.04
N SER A 15 17.03 4.24 -6.90
CA SER A 15 17.72 4.98 -7.96
C SER A 15 16.74 5.66 -8.91
N THR A 16 17.16 6.81 -9.47
CA THR A 16 16.40 7.54 -10.49
C THR A 16 16.00 6.65 -11.68
N SER A 17 16.89 5.75 -12.10
CA SER A 17 16.60 4.84 -13.21
C SER A 17 15.55 3.79 -12.83
N ALA A 18 15.57 3.25 -11.61
CA ALA A 18 14.55 2.34 -11.12
C ALA A 18 13.18 3.03 -11.03
N ARG A 19 13.13 4.23 -10.42
CA ARG A 19 11.90 5.02 -10.33
C ARG A 19 11.33 5.36 -11.71
N ALA A 20 12.18 5.70 -12.69
CA ALA A 20 11.75 6.00 -14.04
C ALA A 20 11.20 4.77 -14.79
N ARG A 21 11.63 3.54 -14.46
CA ARG A 21 11.03 2.31 -14.99
C ARG A 21 9.66 2.01 -14.38
N LEU A 22 9.44 2.38 -13.12
CA LEU A 22 8.16 2.19 -12.44
C LEU A 22 7.12 3.25 -12.82
N ALA A 23 7.57 4.48 -13.14
CA ALA A 23 6.70 5.62 -13.42
C ALA A 23 5.54 5.35 -14.41
N PRO A 24 5.71 4.62 -15.53
CA PRO A 24 4.62 4.34 -16.45
C PRO A 24 3.50 3.44 -15.89
N HIS A 25 3.77 2.74 -14.78
CA HIS A 25 2.84 1.82 -14.13
C HIS A 25 2.13 2.45 -12.92
N PHE A 26 2.46 3.70 -12.57
CA PHE A 26 1.81 4.38 -11.46
C PHE A 26 0.52 5.06 -11.90
N GLU A 27 -0.52 4.80 -11.13
CA GLU A 27 -1.77 5.55 -11.15
C GLU A 27 -1.91 6.29 -9.81
N ARG A 28 -2.27 7.57 -9.86
CA ARG A 28 -2.63 8.33 -8.67
C ARG A 28 -4.11 8.14 -8.40
N LEU A 29 -4.42 7.80 -7.16
CA LEU A 29 -5.77 7.71 -6.65
C LEU A 29 -5.83 8.38 -5.27
N VAL A 30 -7.03 8.78 -4.87
CA VAL A 30 -7.32 9.31 -3.55
C VAL A 30 -8.01 8.21 -2.75
N LEU A 31 -7.49 7.92 -1.55
CA LEU A 31 -8.14 7.03 -0.62
C LEU A 31 -8.97 7.85 0.37
N GLU A 32 -10.21 7.42 0.56
CA GLU A 32 -11.08 7.96 1.59
C GLU A 32 -10.87 7.23 2.92
N ARG A 33 -11.10 7.93 4.03
CA ARG A 33 -11.00 7.31 5.36
C ARG A 33 -11.98 6.14 5.48
N GLY A 34 -11.50 5.00 5.96
CA GLY A 34 -12.27 3.76 6.08
C GLY A 34 -12.40 2.99 4.77
N GLN A 35 -11.84 3.47 3.66
CA GLN A 35 -11.83 2.73 2.41
C GLN A 35 -11.00 1.45 2.57
N VAL A 36 -11.66 0.30 2.40
CA VAL A 36 -11.00 -1.00 2.32
C VAL A 36 -10.28 -1.07 0.97
N ILE A 37 -8.97 -1.29 1.01
CA ILE A 37 -8.15 -1.43 -0.20
C ILE A 37 -7.77 -2.88 -0.48
N TYR A 38 -7.96 -3.76 0.51
CA TYR A 38 -7.71 -5.18 0.39
C TYR A 38 -8.58 -5.95 1.39
N GLU A 39 -9.24 -7.01 0.92
CA GLU A 39 -9.98 -7.96 1.75
C GLU A 39 -9.17 -9.25 1.94
N PRO A 40 -9.26 -9.91 3.11
CA PRO A 40 -8.54 -11.16 3.39
C PRO A 40 -8.73 -12.21 2.30
N GLU A 41 -7.64 -12.93 1.99
CA GLU A 41 -7.63 -14.05 1.04
C GLU A 41 -8.13 -13.69 -0.38
N THR A 42 -8.09 -12.41 -0.75
CA THR A 42 -8.29 -11.97 -2.14
C THR A 42 -6.95 -11.74 -2.83
N PRO A 43 -6.87 -11.77 -4.18
CA PRO A 43 -5.64 -11.40 -4.87
C PRO A 43 -5.27 -9.92 -4.64
N ILE A 44 -4.04 -9.66 -4.22
CA ILE A 44 -3.44 -8.34 -4.14
C ILE A 44 -3.26 -7.82 -5.56
N ALA A 45 -4.16 -6.94 -6.00
CA ALA A 45 -4.14 -6.41 -7.36
C ALA A 45 -3.07 -5.34 -7.59
N TYR A 46 -2.78 -4.53 -6.56
CA TYR A 46 -1.91 -3.37 -6.66
C TYR A 46 -0.99 -3.23 -5.45
N ALA A 47 0.22 -2.75 -5.69
CA ALA A 47 1.07 -2.21 -4.64
C ALA A 47 0.74 -0.72 -4.42
N TYR A 48 0.55 -0.31 -3.18
CA TYR A 48 0.19 1.07 -2.83
C TYR A 48 1.38 1.76 -2.20
N PHE A 49 1.76 2.92 -2.75
CA PHE A 49 2.83 3.78 -2.24
C PHE A 49 2.21 5.07 -1.68
N PRO A 50 1.86 5.13 -0.39
CA PRO A 50 1.20 6.30 0.16
C PRO A 50 2.07 7.56 0.00
N GLU A 51 1.46 8.67 -0.41
CA GLU A 51 2.10 9.98 -0.38
C GLU A 51 1.60 10.79 0.82
N THR A 52 0.30 10.71 1.08
CA THR A 52 -0.39 11.39 2.19
C THR A 52 -1.26 10.46 3.04
N ALA A 53 -1.72 9.33 2.50
CA ALA A 53 -2.48 8.31 3.21
C ALA A 53 -1.69 7.56 4.30
N LEU A 54 -2.45 6.95 5.20
CA LEU A 54 -2.01 5.90 6.12
C LEU A 54 -2.86 4.67 5.91
N ILE A 55 -2.24 3.54 5.60
CA ILE A 55 -2.88 2.24 5.43
C ILE A 55 -2.65 1.45 6.72
N SER A 56 -3.72 0.97 7.34
CA SER A 56 -3.65 0.04 8.47
C SER A 56 -3.97 -1.36 7.97
N VAL A 57 -3.20 -2.33 8.46
CA VAL A 57 -3.40 -3.75 8.22
C VAL A 57 -3.85 -4.39 9.52
N VAL A 58 -5.03 -5.01 9.50
CA VAL A 58 -5.67 -5.59 10.67
C VAL A 58 -5.89 -7.09 10.49
N ALA A 59 -5.63 -7.86 11.54
CA ALA A 59 -6.02 -9.26 11.64
C ALA A 59 -7.45 -9.35 12.18
N LEU A 60 -8.25 -10.24 11.59
CA LEU A 60 -9.58 -10.57 12.10
C LEU A 60 -9.47 -11.70 13.11
N THR A 61 -9.99 -11.49 14.33
CA THR A 61 -10.09 -12.57 15.32
C THR A 61 -11.29 -13.45 15.02
N ARG A 62 -11.31 -14.67 15.60
CA ARG A 62 -12.47 -15.59 15.49
C ARG A 62 -13.77 -14.99 16.02
N GLU A 63 -13.67 -14.01 16.90
CA GLU A 63 -14.79 -13.29 17.52
C GLU A 63 -15.22 -12.06 16.71
N GLY A 64 -14.58 -11.81 15.56
CA GLY A 64 -14.88 -10.68 14.68
C GLY A 64 -14.25 -9.35 15.11
N ALA A 65 -13.35 -9.36 16.09
CA ALA A 65 -12.58 -8.17 16.45
C ALA A 65 -11.46 -7.91 15.44
N GLU A 66 -11.14 -6.64 15.21
CA GLU A 66 -10.00 -6.24 14.38
C GLU A 66 -8.82 -5.87 15.30
N VAL A 67 -7.66 -6.49 15.06
CA VAL A 67 -6.42 -6.19 15.78
C VAL A 67 -5.43 -5.62 14.78
N GLU A 68 -4.97 -4.39 15.01
CA GLU A 68 -3.95 -3.79 14.16
C GLU A 68 -2.61 -4.54 14.27
N VAL A 69 -2.09 -4.92 13.10
CA VAL A 69 -0.82 -5.65 12.96
C VAL A 69 0.27 -4.71 12.50
N SER A 70 -0.04 -3.83 11.54
CA SER A 70 0.91 -2.87 11.00
C SER A 70 0.24 -1.63 10.43
N MET A 71 1.05 -0.60 10.21
CA MET A 71 0.68 0.60 9.49
C MET A 71 1.72 0.89 8.42
N THR A 72 1.26 1.40 7.29
CA THR A 72 2.09 1.83 6.17
C THR A 72 1.71 3.25 5.78
N GLY A 73 2.61 4.19 6.00
CA GLY A 73 2.53 5.55 5.48
C GLY A 73 3.50 5.77 4.32
N ARG A 74 3.89 7.03 4.14
CA ARG A 74 4.83 7.46 3.08
C ARG A 74 6.22 6.85 3.16
N GLU A 75 6.57 6.19 4.26
CA GLU A 75 7.83 5.50 4.45
C GLU A 75 7.89 4.11 3.79
N GLY A 76 6.74 3.56 3.39
CA GLY A 76 6.65 2.17 2.94
C GLY A 76 5.75 1.95 1.73
N VAL A 77 5.33 0.69 1.59
CA VAL A 77 4.46 0.18 0.52
C VAL A 77 3.59 -0.94 1.08
N PHE A 78 2.31 -0.95 0.73
CA PHE A 78 1.43 -2.10 0.94
C PHE A 78 1.44 -2.98 -0.32
N GLY A 79 1.46 -4.31 -0.16
CA GLY A 79 1.59 -5.25 -1.28
C GLY A 79 3.04 -5.63 -1.59
N ALA A 80 3.97 -5.45 -0.65
CA ALA A 80 5.35 -5.92 -0.78
C ALA A 80 5.41 -7.46 -0.92
N GLU A 81 4.40 -8.17 -0.42
CA GLU A 81 4.22 -9.61 -0.47
C GLU A 81 4.23 -10.15 -1.90
N LEU A 82 3.80 -9.34 -2.88
CA LEU A 82 3.88 -9.68 -4.31
C LEU A 82 5.31 -9.99 -4.75
N THR A 83 6.32 -9.38 -4.11
CA THR A 83 7.74 -9.65 -4.41
C THR A 83 8.21 -11.02 -3.93
N LEU A 84 7.47 -11.63 -2.99
CA LEU A 84 7.74 -12.95 -2.43
C LEU A 84 6.96 -14.07 -3.14
N GLY A 85 6.21 -13.74 -4.19
CA GLY A 85 5.31 -14.69 -4.88
C GLY A 85 4.02 -14.97 -4.11
N THR A 86 3.74 -14.21 -3.06
CA THR A 86 2.50 -14.28 -2.29
C THR A 86 1.50 -13.28 -2.87
N ASP A 87 0.39 -13.77 -3.39
CA ASP A 87 -0.65 -12.95 -4.00
C ASP A 87 -1.81 -12.64 -3.06
N SER A 88 -1.81 -13.15 -1.82
CA SER A 88 -2.86 -12.92 -0.83
C SER A 88 -2.35 -13.06 0.61
N ILE A 89 -2.96 -12.30 1.52
CA ILE A 89 -2.73 -12.34 2.96
C ILE A 89 -4.06 -12.48 3.74
N PRO A 90 -4.06 -13.11 4.93
CA PRO A 90 -5.27 -13.31 5.75
C PRO A 90 -5.62 -12.08 6.60
N MET A 91 -5.18 -10.89 6.19
CA MET A 91 -5.35 -9.63 6.92
C MET A 91 -6.12 -8.64 6.04
N ARG A 92 -6.93 -7.78 6.64
CA ARG A 92 -7.62 -6.70 5.91
C ARG A 92 -6.72 -5.47 5.87
N ALA A 93 -6.74 -4.72 4.77
CA ALA A 93 -6.10 -3.40 4.72
C ALA A 93 -7.11 -2.30 4.43
N MET A 94 -7.05 -1.22 5.21
CA MET A 94 -7.93 -0.06 5.07
C MET A 94 -7.18 1.25 5.27
N CYS A 95 -7.69 2.31 4.65
CA CYS A 95 -7.14 3.65 4.83
C CYS A 95 -7.64 4.28 6.15
N GLN A 96 -6.73 4.79 6.98
CA GLN A 96 -7.05 5.39 8.29
C GLN A 96 -7.35 6.91 8.23
N GLY A 97 -7.02 7.56 7.12
CA GLY A 97 -7.27 8.97 6.88
C GLY A 97 -7.49 9.24 5.41
N ARG A 98 -7.86 10.47 5.04
CA ARG A 98 -7.97 10.83 3.61
C ARG A 98 -6.58 11.16 3.07
N GLY A 99 -6.22 10.65 1.90
CA GLY A 99 -5.00 11.05 1.20
C GLY A 99 -4.48 10.04 0.21
#